data_AF-A0A0R2I8S5-F1
#
_entry.id   AF-A0A0R2I8S5-F1
#
_cell.length_a   1.000
_cell.length_b   1.000
_cell.length_c   1.000
_cell.angle_alpha   90.00
_cell.angle_beta   90.00
_cell.angle_gamma   90.00
#
_symmetry.space_group_name_H-M   'P 1'
#
loop_
_entity.id
_entity.type
_entity.pdbx_description
1 polymer ?
#
loop_
_entity_poly.entity_id
_entity_poly.type
_entity_poly.pdbx_seq_one_letter_code
_entity_poly.pdbx_strand_id
1 'polypeptide(L)'
;MTELSKHKITTDSNYFDSRYAGEDRDDNNANELSVQPDGGDEKRLSLLLTNWDADGHEFDNTFSLTKEEARLLGSLLTSWGQDER
;
A
#
# COMPACT_ATOMS: atom_id res chain seq x y z
N MET A 1 9.38 -18.82 -20.14
CA MET A 1 8.65 -18.38 -18.93
C MET A 1 8.88 -16.89 -18.82
N THR A 2 7.83 -16.10 -18.96
CA THR A 2 7.90 -14.64 -18.80
C THR A 2 8.03 -14.37 -17.31
N GLU A 3 9.10 -13.71 -16.87
CA GLU A 3 9.16 -13.18 -15.51
C GLU A 3 7.98 -12.21 -15.36
N LEU A 4 6.99 -12.58 -14.54
CA LEU A 4 6.05 -11.62 -14.00
C LEU A 4 6.86 -10.66 -13.13
N SER A 5 6.74 -9.34 -13.34
CA SER A 5 7.46 -8.38 -12.52
C SER A 5 7.10 -8.64 -11.05
N LYS A 6 8.12 -8.88 -10.21
CA LYS A 6 7.93 -9.19 -8.79
C LYS A 6 7.21 -8.07 -8.04
N HIS A 7 7.26 -6.85 -8.58
CA HIS A 7 6.55 -5.69 -8.07
C HIS A 7 5.63 -5.12 -9.15
N LYS A 8 4.43 -4.73 -8.75
CA LYS A 8 3.46 -4.00 -9.57
C LYS A 8 2.99 -2.78 -8.78
N ILE A 9 3.07 -1.62 -9.41
CA ILE A 9 2.46 -0.39 -8.91
C ILE A 9 1.33 0.00 -9.86
N THR A 10 0.16 0.29 -9.29
CA THR A 10 -0.95 0.91 -10.01
C THR A 10 -1.29 2.22 -9.31
N THR A 11 -1.43 3.30 -10.05
CA THR A 11 -1.91 4.56 -9.50
C THR A 11 -2.85 5.26 -10.47
N ASP A 12 -3.97 5.74 -9.95
CA ASP A 12 -4.87 6.68 -10.60
C ASP A 12 -5.30 7.78 -9.62
N SER A 13 -6.19 8.67 -10.05
CA SER A 13 -6.63 9.82 -9.26
C SER A 13 -7.28 9.48 -7.91
N ASN A 14 -7.79 8.27 -7.70
CA ASN A 14 -8.46 7.85 -6.48
C ASN A 14 -7.95 6.52 -5.91
N TYR A 15 -6.89 5.96 -6.49
CA TYR A 15 -6.39 4.65 -6.08
C TYR A 15 -4.88 4.58 -6.21
N PHE A 16 -4.24 4.09 -5.16
CA PHE A 16 -2.84 3.69 -5.18
C PHE A 16 -2.76 2.23 -4.74
N ASP A 17 -2.01 1.43 -5.48
CA ASP A 17 -1.77 0.03 -5.19
C ASP A 17 -0.30 -0.31 -5.42
N SER A 18 0.29 -0.97 -4.45
CA SER A 18 1.64 -1.53 -4.54
C SER A 18 1.59 -2.97 -4.11
N ARG A 19 1.76 -3.88 -5.08
CA ARG A 19 1.72 -5.33 -4.88
C ARG A 19 3.06 -5.99 -5.20
N TYR A 20 3.47 -6.89 -4.33
CA TYR A 20 4.64 -7.72 -4.46
C TYR A 20 4.23 -9.19 -4.63
N ALA A 21 4.58 -9.82 -5.75
CA ALA A 21 4.30 -11.22 -6.08
C ALA A 21 5.42 -12.13 -5.54
N GLY A 22 5.67 -12.04 -4.24
CA GLY A 22 6.92 -12.46 -3.57
C GLY A 22 7.75 -11.23 -3.20
N GLU A 23 8.67 -11.36 -2.25
CA GLU A 23 9.30 -10.20 -1.63
C GLU A 23 10.47 -9.54 -2.38
N ASP A 24 10.79 -8.33 -1.89
CA ASP A 24 12.08 -7.67 -2.06
C ASP A 24 13.08 -7.90 -0.89
N ARG A 25 12.71 -8.36 0.35
CA ARG A 25 13.61 -8.29 1.53
C ARG A 25 13.68 -9.33 2.69
N ASP A 26 12.77 -10.24 3.01
CA ASP A 26 12.82 -11.09 4.25
C ASP A 26 12.25 -12.56 4.23
N ASP A 27 10.95 -12.82 4.01
CA ASP A 27 10.25 -14.11 4.02
C ASP A 27 9.72 -14.73 2.69
N ASN A 28 9.94 -14.13 1.50
CA ASN A 28 9.36 -14.51 0.18
C ASN A 28 7.83 -14.46 0.04
N ASN A 29 7.11 -13.86 0.99
CA ASN A 29 5.66 -13.79 0.93
C ASN A 29 5.12 -12.60 0.11
N ALA A 30 3.91 -12.79 -0.42
CA ALA A 30 3.21 -11.76 -1.19
C ALA A 30 2.62 -10.70 -0.26
N ASN A 31 2.79 -9.43 -0.63
CA ASN A 31 2.31 -8.29 0.15
C ASN A 31 1.62 -7.27 -0.78
N GLU A 32 0.56 -6.64 -0.28
CA GLU A 32 -0.21 -5.62 -1.00
C GLU A 32 -0.54 -4.46 -0.07
N LEU A 33 -0.26 -3.24 -0.54
CA LEU A 33 -0.74 -1.99 0.05
C LEU A 33 -1.65 -1.31 -0.96
N SER A 34 -2.94 -1.19 -0.62
CA SER A 34 -3.90 -0.41 -1.39
C SER A 34 -4.39 0.80 -0.58
N VAL A 35 -4.52 1.95 -1.24
CA VAL A 35 -4.97 3.21 -0.64
C VAL A 35 -6.03 3.85 -1.53
N GLN A 36 -7.19 4.20 -0.96
CA GLN A 36 -8.29 4.83 -1.69
C GLN A 36 -9.16 5.71 -0.77
N PRO A 37 -9.80 6.77 -1.29
CA PRO A 37 -10.84 7.48 -0.55
C PRO A 37 -11.98 6.53 -0.19
N ASP A 38 -12.46 6.64 1.05
CA ASP A 38 -13.73 6.00 1.44
C ASP A 38 -14.89 6.80 0.83
N GLY A 39 -15.86 6.08 0.27
CA GLY A 39 -17.09 6.64 -0.32
C GLY A 39 -18.15 7.00 0.72
N GLY A 40 -17.90 6.74 2.01
CA GLY A 40 -18.78 7.11 3.11
C GLY A 40 -18.89 8.61 3.39
N ASP A 41 -19.81 8.97 4.28
CA ASP A 41 -20.09 10.38 4.66
C ASP A 41 -18.89 11.06 5.32
N GLU A 42 -18.13 10.30 6.11
CA GLU A 42 -16.85 10.72 6.64
C GLU A 42 -15.81 10.60 5.53
N LYS A 43 -15.49 11.71 4.87
CA LYS A 43 -14.48 11.82 3.80
C LYS A 43 -13.08 11.40 4.28
N ARG A 44 -12.85 10.09 4.42
CA ARG A 44 -11.64 9.44 4.94
C ARG A 44 -10.85 8.79 3.82
N LEU A 45 -9.62 8.38 4.13
CA LEU A 45 -8.75 7.60 3.26
C LEU A 45 -8.58 6.21 3.86
N SER A 46 -8.99 5.18 3.15
CA SER A 46 -8.83 3.78 3.56
C SER A 46 -7.49 3.23 3.08
N LEU A 47 -6.80 2.54 3.97
CA LEU A 47 -5.54 1.85 3.72
C LEU A 47 -5.77 0.37 4.04
N LEU A 48 -5.55 -0.47 3.04
CA LEU A 48 -5.59 -1.92 3.17
C LEU A 48 -4.16 -2.44 3.04
N LEU A 49 -3.71 -3.17 4.06
CA LEU A 49 -2.47 -3.92 4.03
C LEU A 49 -2.81 -5.41 4.08
N THR A 50 -2.41 -6.14 3.06
CA THR A 50 -2.59 -7.59 2.98
C THR A 50 -1.23 -8.27 2.88
N ASN A 51 -1.01 -9.30 3.69
CA ASN A 51 0.15 -10.19 3.64
C ASN A 51 -0.33 -11.64 3.56
N TRP A 52 0.49 -12.52 2.99
CA TRP A 52 0.28 -13.95 2.97
C TRP A 52 1.37 -14.63 3.79
N ASP A 53 1.08 -15.71 4.53
CA ASP A 53 2.17 -16.51 5.11
C ASP A 53 2.69 -17.56 4.12
N ALA A 54 3.74 -18.28 4.54
CA ALA A 54 4.34 -19.34 3.73
C ALA A 54 3.40 -20.54 3.49
N ASP A 55 2.36 -20.70 4.31
CA ASP A 55 1.31 -21.72 4.16
C ASP A 55 0.17 -21.24 3.25
N GLY A 56 0.20 -19.96 2.82
CA GLY A 56 -0.79 -19.35 1.95
C GLY A 56 -2.02 -18.81 2.70
N HIS A 57 -1.94 -18.54 4.00
CA HIS A 57 -3.00 -17.83 4.72
C HIS A 57 -2.89 -16.32 4.52
N GLU A 58 -4.03 -15.68 4.23
CA GLU A 58 -4.15 -14.23 4.08
C GLU A 58 -4.36 -13.54 5.43
N PHE A 59 -3.60 -12.48 5.68
CA PHE A 59 -3.73 -11.58 6.81
C PHE A 59 -3.94 -10.16 6.27
N ASP A 60 -5.12 -9.60 6.53
CA ASP A 60 -5.45 -8.23 6.15
C ASP A 60 -5.62 -7.33 7.37
N ASN A 61 -5.24 -6.06 7.20
CA ASN A 61 -5.50 -5.00 8.16
C ASN A 61 -6.02 -3.78 7.42
N THR A 62 -7.15 -3.26 7.90
CA THR A 62 -7.73 -2.02 7.39
C THR A 62 -7.52 -0.89 8.38
N PHE A 63 -6.94 0.21 7.90
CA PHE A 63 -6.80 1.46 8.64
C PHE A 63 -7.52 2.59 7.90
N SER A 64 -8.04 3.58 8.61
CA SER A 64 -8.68 4.75 7.98
C SER A 64 -8.14 6.06 8.52
N LEU A 65 -7.63 6.89 7.62
CA LEU A 65 -7.09 8.20 7.95
C LEU A 65 -8.16 9.27 7.76
N THR A 66 -8.24 10.17 8.73
CA THR A 66 -8.85 11.48 8.54
C THR A 66 -8.06 12.29 7.51
N LYS A 67 -8.66 13.38 7.01
CA LYS A 67 -7.95 14.31 6.10
C LYS A 67 -6.71 14.95 6.73
N GLU A 68 -6.71 15.16 8.04
CA GLU A 68 -5.56 15.74 8.75
C GLU A 68 -4.41 14.74 8.79
N GLU A 69 -4.67 13.50 9.20
CA GLU A 69 -3.65 12.44 9.22
C GLU A 69 -3.12 12.16 7.80
N ALA A 70 -3.98 12.14 6.79
CA ALA A 70 -3.56 11.98 5.40
C ALA A 70 -2.63 13.11 4.92
N ARG A 71 -2.84 14.36 5.35
CA ARG A 71 -1.94 15.49 5.05
C ARG A 71 -0.59 15.35 5.72
N LEU A 72 -0.57 14.91 6.99
CA LEU A 72 0.67 14.67 7.72
C LEU A 72 1.47 13.53 7.09
N LEU A 73 0.80 12.43 6.72
CA LEU A 73 1.40 11.33 5.97
C LEU A 73 1.95 11.81 4.62
N GLY A 74 1.18 12.61 3.85
CA GLY A 74 1.65 13.17 2.58
C GLY A 74 2.88 14.06 2.73
N SER A 75 2.96 14.84 3.82
CA SER A 75 4.14 15.65 4.13
C SER A 75 5.37 14.79 4.42
N LEU A 76 5.21 13.73 5.20
CA LEU A 76 6.26 12.75 5.48
C LEU A 76 6.78 12.10 4.19
N LEU A 77 5.86 11.57 3.36
CA LEU A 77 6.20 10.89 2.10
C LEU A 77 6.90 11.84 1.11
N THR A 78 6.41 13.08 1.00
CA THR A 78 7.03 14.10 0.14
C THR A 78 8.44 14.40 0.62
N SER A 79 8.61 14.63 1.92
CA SER A 79 9.94 14.90 2.50
C SER A 79 10.90 13.74 2.28
N TRP A 80 10.43 12.50 2.41
CA TRP A 80 11.25 11.31 2.19
C TRP A 80 11.63 11.14 0.71
N GLY A 81 10.70 11.36 -0.22
CA GLY A 81 10.97 11.20 -1.66
C GLY A 81 11.90 12.26 -2.27
N GLN A 82 12.15 13.36 -1.56
CA GLN A 82 13.13 14.39 -1.95
C GLN A 82 14.49 14.23 -1.24
N ASP A 83 14.60 13.24 -0.36
CA ASP A 83 15.83 12.98 0.38
C ASP A 83 16.82 12.21 -0.51
N GLU A 84 17.84 12.89 -1.04
CA GLU A 84 18.86 12.31 -1.93
C GLU A 84 19.95 11.50 -1.19
N ARG A 85 19.68 11.03 0.03
CA ARG A 85 20.65 10.26 0.83
C ARG A 85 20.94 8.86 0.29
#